data_AF-A0A1G6HYD1-F1
#
_entry.id   AF-A0A1G6HYD1-F1
#
_cell.length_a   1.000
_cell.length_b   1.000
_cell.length_c   1.000
_cell.angle_alpha   90.00
_cell.angle_beta   90.00
_cell.angle_gamma   90.00
#
_symmetry.space_group_name_H-M   'P 1'
#
loop_
_entity.id
_entity.type
_entity.pdbx_description
1 polymer ?
#
loop_
_entity_poly.entity_id
_entity_poly.type
_entity_poly.pdbx_seq_one_letter_code
_entity_poly.pdbx_strand_id
1 'polypeptide(L)'
;MKRLFLLLCLLLSVEVQVLARTPLMPVDNLKAGMRGYAKTVISGDTIETFPVEVLGVTGSESMGYQILIRAGGGVMERSGGIAQGMSGSPVYIDGKLAGAIAYGTAFSDPHYCLLTPIQDMLDLLDKPEPHRSDAKASLLPKGTPLLAGGFAPAGIAVLQETLEPMGVTVTDAGASGGVSSDKELEPGSSVGAALIQGDLTLGALGTVTWTDERGRILAFGHPFMKRGNADFFLTRTWVLASIPNLQTAYKIGTIGAAAGSFNQDRNAGIAGQIGRLPAYIPLYVSVSDSTRSRNGSARVKIVNDEYLAPTLAASVLTSQAAKIADHGTGGSARILFDITAQDSKGELLHISRENMYFDKAAILKQLPTELQETVQVLLQNKLERVRITNIDVNVDASTESLVAEIKQAEVEEKEPKAGDTIHLKVTLKPYRGQEFVRKVPYKLPGDASGTIRLNVRGGASLAWIQELLRKQKEGGESKAKKEDRKKDIKLSDYVREVNKADRNNDIIIEYAPDTKRKAVREGEEEEASLASLLSGGRNKQSVAIDYIVDGEQKVTVKLP
;
A
#
# COMPACT_ATOMS: atom_id res chain seq x y z
N MET A 1 24.12 24.87 -65.31
CA MET A 1 23.88 23.41 -65.27
C MET A 1 24.22 22.74 -63.94
N LYS A 2 25.27 23.14 -63.19
CA LYS A 2 25.62 22.50 -61.90
C LYS A 2 24.67 22.79 -60.72
N ARG A 3 23.91 23.89 -60.73
CA ARG A 3 22.92 24.22 -59.67
C ARG A 3 21.56 23.52 -59.84
N LEU A 4 21.23 23.07 -61.05
CA LEU A 4 19.97 22.37 -61.33
C LEU A 4 20.05 20.88 -60.95
N PHE A 5 21.24 20.30 -60.98
CA PHE A 5 21.48 18.91 -60.57
C PHE A 5 21.46 18.73 -59.04
N LEU A 6 21.88 19.76 -58.29
CA LEU A 6 21.86 19.71 -56.82
C LEU A 6 20.44 19.80 -56.23
N LEU A 7 19.51 20.51 -56.90
CA LEU A 7 18.11 20.54 -56.48
C LEU A 7 17.37 19.24 -56.80
N LEU A 8 17.75 18.54 -57.87
CA LEU A 8 17.14 17.26 -58.24
C LEU A 8 17.57 16.11 -57.33
N CYS A 9 18.79 16.13 -56.79
CA CYS A 9 19.25 15.17 -55.79
C CYS A 9 18.67 15.41 -54.39
N LEU A 10 18.27 16.64 -54.05
CA LEU A 10 17.63 16.94 -52.74
C LEU A 10 16.14 16.58 -52.72
N LEU A 11 15.52 16.35 -53.88
CA LEU A 11 14.12 15.93 -54.03
C LEU A 11 13.94 14.40 -54.08
N LEU A 12 15.05 13.63 -54.13
CA LEU A 12 15.04 12.16 -54.18
C LEU A 12 15.38 11.48 -52.84
N SER A 13 15.59 12.25 -51.77
CA SER A 13 15.88 11.75 -50.42
C SER A 13 14.79 12.07 -49.40
N VAL A 14 13.56 12.34 -49.86
CA VAL A 14 12.40 12.21 -48.98
C VAL A 14 12.15 10.71 -48.83
N GLU A 15 12.89 10.08 -47.93
CA GLU A 15 12.41 8.86 -47.30
C GLU A 15 11.07 9.23 -46.67
N VAL A 16 9.99 8.89 -47.38
CA VAL A 16 8.69 8.80 -46.77
C VAL A 16 8.80 7.66 -45.78
N GLN A 17 9.18 7.97 -44.55
CA GLN A 17 8.87 7.12 -43.42
C GLN A 17 7.35 7.13 -43.31
N VAL A 18 6.70 6.24 -44.07
CA VAL A 18 5.32 5.84 -43.83
C VAL A 18 5.37 5.16 -42.46
N LEU A 19 5.17 5.95 -41.41
CA LEU A 19 5.07 5.49 -40.03
C LEU A 19 3.93 4.49 -39.99
N ALA A 20 4.29 3.21 -39.90
CA ALA A 20 3.33 2.11 -39.96
C ALA A 20 2.54 2.06 -38.66
N ARG A 21 1.49 2.89 -38.57
CA ARG A 21 0.45 2.76 -37.57
C ARG A 21 -0.05 1.32 -37.64
N THR A 22 0.10 0.54 -36.56
CA THR A 22 -0.27 -0.88 -36.53
C THR A 22 -1.69 -1.04 -37.08
N PRO A 23 -1.89 -1.74 -38.21
CA PRO A 23 -3.22 -1.91 -38.77
C PRO A 23 -4.13 -2.58 -37.75
N LEU A 24 -5.32 -2.02 -37.53
CA LEU A 24 -6.28 -2.54 -36.54
C LEU A 24 -7.32 -3.43 -37.22
N MET A 25 -7.76 -4.47 -36.53
CA MET A 25 -8.89 -5.31 -36.92
C MET A 25 -10.11 -4.91 -36.07
N PRO A 26 -11.12 -4.25 -36.67
CA PRO A 26 -12.42 -4.03 -36.04
C PRO A 26 -13.06 -5.35 -35.59
N VAL A 27 -13.66 -5.35 -34.41
CA VAL A 27 -14.35 -6.53 -33.87
C VAL A 27 -15.48 -7.02 -34.79
N ASP A 28 -16.20 -6.10 -35.45
CA ASP A 28 -17.27 -6.44 -36.39
C ASP A 28 -16.77 -7.18 -37.65
N ASN A 29 -15.47 -7.11 -37.93
CA ASN A 29 -14.85 -7.83 -39.04
C ASN A 29 -14.37 -9.23 -38.64
N LEU A 30 -14.31 -9.55 -37.34
CA LEU A 30 -13.90 -10.86 -36.86
C LEU A 30 -15.01 -11.88 -37.05
N LYS A 31 -14.65 -13.07 -37.53
CA LYS A 31 -15.58 -14.19 -37.76
C LYS A 31 -14.96 -15.50 -37.28
N ALA A 32 -15.81 -16.43 -36.89
CA ALA A 32 -15.40 -17.79 -36.57
C ALA A 32 -14.67 -18.43 -37.77
N GLY A 33 -13.63 -19.22 -37.48
CA GLY A 33 -12.76 -19.86 -38.46
C GLY A 33 -11.60 -18.98 -38.95
N MET A 34 -11.57 -17.69 -38.64
CA MET A 34 -10.41 -16.84 -38.94
C MET A 34 -9.18 -17.31 -38.16
N ARG A 35 -8.02 -17.28 -38.81
CA ARG A 35 -6.75 -17.70 -38.24
C ARG A 35 -5.77 -16.55 -38.18
N GLY A 36 -4.85 -16.63 -37.24
CA GLY A 36 -3.77 -15.66 -37.11
C GLY A 36 -2.73 -16.11 -36.11
N TYR A 37 -2.06 -15.16 -35.47
CA TYR A 37 -0.99 -15.44 -34.53
C TYR A 37 -1.00 -14.45 -33.36
N ALA A 38 -0.42 -14.87 -32.25
CA ALA A 38 -0.18 -14.05 -31.08
C ALA A 38 1.31 -13.99 -30.75
N LYS A 39 1.73 -12.99 -29.95
CA LYS A 39 3.13 -12.81 -29.52
C LYS A 39 3.25 -12.81 -27.99
N THR A 40 4.23 -13.51 -27.44
CA THR A 40 4.53 -13.48 -25.99
C THR A 40 5.97 -13.89 -25.69
N VAL A 41 6.43 -13.70 -24.46
CA VAL A 41 7.72 -14.22 -23.96
C VAL A 41 7.46 -15.35 -22.96
N ILE A 42 8.07 -16.52 -23.14
CA ILE A 42 7.98 -17.64 -22.17
C ILE A 42 9.31 -17.96 -21.48
N SER A 43 10.43 -17.42 -21.96
CA SER A 43 11.74 -17.52 -21.35
C SER A 43 12.64 -16.36 -21.81
N GLY A 44 13.43 -15.82 -20.88
CA GLY A 44 14.23 -14.62 -21.03
C GLY A 44 13.40 -13.39 -21.34
N ASP A 45 13.76 -12.74 -22.45
CA ASP A 45 13.11 -11.56 -23.01
C ASP A 45 12.90 -11.68 -24.53
N THR A 46 12.87 -12.92 -25.04
CA THR A 46 12.70 -13.19 -26.47
C THR A 46 11.23 -13.40 -26.80
N ILE A 47 10.70 -12.59 -27.72
CA ILE A 47 9.32 -12.69 -28.18
C ILE A 47 9.20 -13.87 -29.13
N GLU A 48 8.22 -14.72 -28.86
CA GLU A 48 7.85 -15.87 -29.68
C GLU A 48 6.41 -15.72 -30.19
N THR A 49 6.16 -16.27 -31.38
CA THR A 49 4.83 -16.28 -32.01
C THR A 49 4.16 -17.64 -31.88
N PHE A 50 2.84 -17.65 -31.74
CA PHE A 50 2.05 -18.89 -31.77
C PHE A 50 0.72 -18.72 -32.49
N PRO A 51 0.22 -19.79 -33.16
CA PRO A 51 -1.02 -19.72 -33.91
C PRO A 51 -2.25 -19.59 -33.02
N VAL A 52 -3.25 -18.89 -33.52
CA VAL A 52 -4.59 -18.78 -32.91
C VAL A 52 -5.68 -18.97 -33.95
N GLU A 53 -6.83 -19.47 -33.52
CA GLU A 53 -8.06 -19.59 -34.30
C GLU A 53 -9.23 -18.92 -33.57
N VAL A 54 -9.97 -18.06 -34.28
CA VAL A 54 -11.20 -17.43 -33.77
C VAL A 54 -12.32 -18.45 -33.82
N LEU A 55 -12.92 -18.75 -32.68
CA LEU A 55 -14.02 -19.71 -32.58
C LEU A 55 -15.39 -19.05 -32.58
N GLY A 56 -15.46 -17.81 -32.08
CA GLY A 56 -16.71 -17.06 -32.03
C GLY A 56 -16.51 -15.64 -31.57
N VAL A 57 -17.44 -14.78 -31.96
CA VAL A 57 -17.54 -13.39 -31.52
C VAL A 57 -19.00 -13.17 -31.11
N THR A 58 -19.20 -12.63 -29.91
CA THR A 58 -20.53 -12.29 -29.39
C THR A 58 -20.47 -10.96 -28.65
N GLY A 59 -21.65 -10.41 -28.32
CA GLY A 59 -21.78 -9.12 -27.65
C GLY A 59 -22.10 -7.97 -28.59
N SER A 60 -22.01 -6.77 -28.04
CA SER A 60 -22.30 -5.51 -28.72
C SER A 60 -21.52 -4.39 -28.05
N GLU A 61 -21.44 -3.23 -28.70
CA GLU A 61 -20.84 -2.02 -28.12
C GLU A 61 -21.42 -1.66 -26.74
N SER A 62 -22.72 -1.85 -26.54
CA SER A 62 -23.40 -1.58 -25.26
C SER A 62 -23.19 -2.63 -24.17
N MET A 63 -22.91 -3.88 -24.54
CA MET A 63 -22.79 -5.02 -23.61
C MET A 63 -21.33 -5.46 -23.41
N GLY A 64 -20.41 -4.92 -24.21
CA GLY A 64 -19.05 -5.41 -24.39
C GLY A 64 -19.00 -6.60 -25.35
N TYR A 65 -17.92 -6.68 -26.13
CA TYR A 65 -17.66 -7.82 -27.01
C TYR A 65 -16.89 -8.93 -26.29
N GLN A 66 -17.15 -10.17 -26.68
CA GLN A 66 -16.38 -11.35 -26.26
C GLN A 66 -15.91 -12.09 -27.52
N ILE A 67 -14.59 -12.22 -27.67
CA ILE A 67 -13.96 -12.93 -28.78
C ILE A 67 -13.32 -14.19 -28.21
N LEU A 68 -13.89 -15.36 -28.52
CA LEU A 68 -13.32 -16.64 -28.08
C LEU A 68 -12.30 -17.11 -29.11
N ILE A 69 -11.10 -17.45 -28.64
CA ILE A 69 -10.07 -18.07 -29.47
C ILE A 69 -9.57 -19.39 -28.89
N ARG A 70 -8.94 -20.19 -29.74
CA ARG A 70 -8.09 -21.31 -29.37
C ARG A 70 -6.65 -21.04 -29.79
N ALA A 71 -5.71 -21.13 -28.85
CA ALA A 71 -4.28 -21.05 -29.10
C ALA A 71 -3.68 -22.46 -29.28
N GLY A 72 -2.57 -22.55 -30.01
CA GLY A 72 -1.88 -23.83 -30.20
C GLY A 72 -0.40 -23.67 -30.52
N GLY A 73 0.22 -24.76 -30.97
CA GLY A 73 1.62 -24.81 -31.37
C GLY A 73 2.60 -24.94 -30.19
N GLY A 74 3.89 -25.01 -30.50
CA GLY A 74 4.94 -25.37 -29.55
C GLY A 74 5.11 -24.42 -28.35
N VAL A 75 4.69 -23.16 -28.45
CA VAL A 75 4.68 -22.23 -27.29
C VAL A 75 3.64 -22.70 -26.26
N MET A 76 2.45 -23.10 -26.69
CA MET A 76 1.40 -23.60 -25.79
C MET A 76 1.80 -24.95 -25.20
N GLU A 77 2.39 -25.86 -25.99
CA GLU A 77 2.87 -27.16 -25.51
C GLU A 77 3.92 -27.01 -24.39
N ARG A 78 4.92 -26.13 -24.58
CA ARG A 78 5.97 -25.88 -23.58
C ARG A 78 5.46 -25.13 -22.35
N SER A 79 4.43 -24.29 -22.52
CA SER A 79 3.87 -23.48 -21.43
C SER A 79 2.82 -24.23 -20.61
N GLY A 80 2.27 -25.34 -21.12
CA GLY A 80 1.09 -26.00 -20.55
C GLY A 80 -0.22 -25.28 -20.91
N GLY A 81 -0.24 -24.57 -22.04
CA GLY A 81 -1.32 -23.71 -22.53
C GLY A 81 -1.10 -22.22 -22.22
N ILE A 82 -2.19 -21.47 -22.15
CA ILE A 82 -2.19 -20.02 -21.90
C ILE A 82 -1.91 -19.79 -20.41
N ALA A 83 -0.70 -19.33 -20.11
CA ALA A 83 -0.20 -19.14 -18.77
C ALA A 83 -0.53 -17.74 -18.20
N GLN A 84 -0.69 -17.65 -16.87
CA GLN A 84 -0.66 -16.38 -16.15
C GLN A 84 0.63 -15.61 -16.47
N GLY A 85 0.48 -14.33 -16.77
CA GLY A 85 1.55 -13.50 -17.33
C GLY A 85 1.64 -13.51 -18.86
N MET A 86 0.80 -14.27 -19.57
CA MET A 86 0.53 -14.05 -21.01
C MET A 86 -0.57 -13.02 -21.27
N SER A 87 -1.28 -12.60 -20.22
CA SER A 87 -2.27 -11.52 -20.27
C SER A 87 -1.71 -10.29 -20.99
N GLY A 88 -2.42 -9.81 -22.01
CA GLY A 88 -1.97 -8.70 -22.86
C GLY A 88 -1.26 -9.12 -24.15
N SER A 89 -1.02 -10.42 -24.38
CA SER A 89 -0.33 -10.89 -25.59
C SER A 89 -1.13 -10.47 -26.84
N PRO A 90 -0.53 -9.68 -27.76
CA PRO A 90 -1.26 -9.13 -28.89
C PRO A 90 -1.58 -10.21 -29.90
N VAL A 91 -2.82 -10.20 -30.39
CA VAL A 91 -3.35 -11.14 -31.37
C VAL A 91 -3.57 -10.44 -32.70
N TYR A 92 -3.02 -11.01 -33.77
CA TYR A 92 -3.10 -10.49 -35.12
C TYR A 92 -3.89 -11.47 -36.01
N ILE A 93 -4.90 -10.95 -36.71
CA ILE A 93 -5.65 -11.65 -37.75
C ILE A 93 -5.42 -10.90 -39.06
N ASP A 94 -5.04 -11.59 -40.13
CA ASP A 94 -4.66 -10.98 -41.42
C ASP A 94 -3.61 -9.84 -41.30
N GLY A 95 -2.67 -9.99 -40.37
CA GLY A 95 -1.64 -8.98 -40.08
C GLY A 95 -2.14 -7.73 -39.36
N LYS A 96 -3.42 -7.69 -38.96
CA LYS A 96 -4.04 -6.58 -38.23
C LYS A 96 -4.25 -6.95 -36.76
N LEU A 97 -3.93 -6.03 -35.85
CA LEU A 97 -4.10 -6.21 -34.41
C LEU A 97 -5.59 -6.26 -34.07
N ALA A 98 -6.06 -7.39 -33.56
CA ALA A 98 -7.46 -7.64 -33.21
C ALA A 98 -7.75 -7.42 -31.73
N GLY A 99 -6.79 -7.69 -30.86
CA GLY A 99 -6.97 -7.57 -29.43
C GLY A 99 -5.82 -8.20 -28.66
N ALA A 100 -6.06 -8.43 -27.38
CA ALA A 100 -5.11 -9.02 -26.46
C ALA A 100 -5.68 -10.26 -25.79
N ILE A 101 -4.83 -11.26 -25.55
CA ILE A 101 -5.19 -12.43 -24.74
C ILE A 101 -5.58 -11.99 -23.33
N ALA A 102 -6.76 -12.43 -22.90
CA ALA A 102 -7.33 -12.19 -21.59
C ALA A 102 -8.07 -13.44 -21.05
N TYR A 103 -8.30 -13.50 -19.75
CA TYR A 103 -9.25 -14.45 -19.13
C TYR A 103 -9.07 -15.94 -19.49
N GLY A 104 -7.84 -16.43 -19.70
CA GLY A 104 -7.58 -17.84 -19.99
C GLY A 104 -8.02 -18.80 -18.88
N THR A 105 -8.00 -18.35 -17.62
CA THR A 105 -8.41 -19.15 -16.45
C THR A 105 -9.91 -19.39 -16.34
N ALA A 106 -10.72 -18.81 -17.23
CA ALA A 106 -12.15 -19.08 -17.27
C ALA A 106 -12.48 -20.48 -17.83
N PHE A 107 -11.50 -21.18 -18.41
CA PHE A 107 -11.70 -22.44 -19.12
C PHE A 107 -10.90 -23.58 -18.49
N SER A 108 -11.44 -24.80 -18.52
CA SER A 108 -10.74 -26.00 -18.04
C SER A 108 -9.68 -26.51 -19.03
N ASP A 109 -9.87 -26.27 -20.33
CA ASP A 109 -8.83 -26.53 -21.33
C ASP A 109 -7.96 -25.28 -21.47
N PRO A 110 -6.64 -25.37 -21.21
CA PRO A 110 -5.75 -24.22 -21.15
C PRO A 110 -5.42 -23.63 -22.53
N HIS A 111 -5.96 -24.19 -23.63
CA HIS A 111 -5.80 -23.63 -24.98
C HIS A 111 -6.86 -22.59 -25.34
N TYR A 112 -7.92 -22.42 -24.52
CA TYR A 112 -8.98 -21.46 -24.79
C TYR A 112 -8.78 -20.18 -23.99
N CYS A 113 -9.07 -19.03 -24.62
CA CYS A 113 -9.14 -17.76 -23.91
C CYS A 113 -10.08 -16.78 -24.60
N LEU A 114 -10.44 -15.72 -23.89
CA LEU A 114 -11.15 -14.58 -24.45
C LEU A 114 -10.14 -13.52 -24.88
N LEU A 115 -10.43 -12.78 -25.92
CA LEU A 115 -9.69 -11.55 -26.23
C LEU A 115 -10.45 -10.35 -25.74
N THR A 116 -9.69 -9.38 -25.24
CA THR A 116 -10.17 -8.00 -25.13
C THR A 116 -9.91 -7.30 -26.47
N PRO A 117 -10.95 -6.77 -27.14
CA PRO A 117 -10.80 -6.06 -28.40
C PRO A 117 -9.80 -4.90 -28.31
N ILE A 118 -9.02 -4.68 -29.36
CA ILE A 118 -8.01 -3.62 -29.35
C ILE A 118 -8.64 -2.22 -29.21
N GLN A 119 -9.85 -2.03 -29.74
CA GLN A 119 -10.58 -0.76 -29.66
C GLN A 119 -10.83 -0.37 -28.20
N ASP A 120 -11.34 -1.30 -27.40
CA ASP A 120 -11.63 -1.09 -25.97
C ASP A 120 -10.35 -0.75 -25.17
N MET A 121 -9.20 -1.28 -25.59
CA MET A 121 -7.92 -0.98 -24.97
C MET A 121 -7.38 0.38 -25.40
N LEU A 122 -7.50 0.76 -26.68
CA LEU A 122 -7.07 2.07 -27.19
C LEU A 122 -7.85 3.21 -26.54
N ASP A 123 -9.12 2.97 -26.25
CA ASP A 123 -10.01 3.84 -25.47
C ASP A 123 -9.44 4.24 -24.10
N LEU A 124 -8.53 3.44 -23.52
CA LEU A 124 -7.86 3.77 -22.25
C LEU A 124 -6.89 4.94 -22.38
N LEU A 125 -6.34 5.16 -23.57
CA LEU A 125 -5.38 6.24 -23.84
C LEU A 125 -6.05 7.61 -23.88
N ASP A 126 -7.34 7.66 -24.19
CA ASP A 126 -8.12 8.88 -24.41
C ASP A 126 -9.01 9.27 -23.21
N LYS A 127 -8.91 8.54 -22.09
CA LYS A 127 -9.73 8.75 -20.87
C LYS A 127 -8.93 9.40 -19.73
N PRO A 128 -8.77 10.74 -19.69
CA PRO A 128 -8.15 11.39 -18.54
C PRO A 128 -9.07 11.55 -17.31
N GLU A 129 -10.39 11.26 -17.35
CA GLU A 129 -11.33 10.97 -16.22
C GLU A 129 -12.84 11.10 -16.64
N PRO A 130 -13.84 10.76 -15.79
CA PRO A 130 -14.43 9.44 -15.57
C PRO A 130 -15.80 9.23 -16.27
N HIS A 131 -16.06 8.04 -16.80
CA HIS A 131 -17.46 7.60 -17.01
C HIS A 131 -17.97 6.86 -15.77
N ARG A 132 -19.05 7.38 -15.17
CA ARG A 132 -19.99 6.61 -14.36
C ARG A 132 -20.88 5.81 -15.30
N SER A 133 -20.89 4.49 -15.17
CA SER A 133 -22.12 3.70 -15.25
C SER A 133 -21.91 2.29 -14.75
N ASP A 134 -22.82 1.89 -13.87
CA ASP A 134 -23.07 0.53 -13.42
C ASP A 134 -23.41 -0.38 -14.62
N ALA A 135 -22.46 -1.19 -15.04
CA ALA A 135 -22.75 -2.39 -15.81
C ALA A 135 -22.37 -3.58 -14.92
N LYS A 136 -23.37 -4.41 -14.62
CA LYS A 136 -23.29 -5.61 -13.77
C LYS A 136 -21.98 -6.35 -13.99
N ALA A 137 -21.13 -6.36 -12.97
CA ALA A 137 -19.95 -7.21 -12.94
C ALA A 137 -20.39 -8.66 -12.74
N SER A 138 -20.35 -9.47 -13.81
CA SER A 138 -20.30 -10.94 -13.74
C SER A 138 -19.95 -11.46 -15.13
N LEU A 139 -18.92 -12.25 -15.41
CA LEU A 139 -17.90 -12.92 -14.60
C LEU A 139 -16.51 -12.46 -15.08
N LEU A 140 -15.62 -12.06 -14.17
CA LEU A 140 -14.19 -11.94 -14.44
C LEU A 140 -13.41 -12.77 -13.40
N PRO A 141 -12.28 -13.39 -13.75
CA PRO A 141 -11.44 -14.10 -12.79
C PRO A 141 -11.01 -13.15 -11.65
N LYS A 142 -10.98 -13.70 -10.43
CA LYS A 142 -10.29 -13.06 -9.30
C LYS A 142 -8.82 -12.82 -9.68
N GLY A 143 -8.25 -11.76 -9.12
CA GLY A 143 -7.08 -11.01 -9.58
C GLY A 143 -5.83 -11.80 -9.93
N THR A 144 -4.99 -11.18 -10.75
CA THR A 144 -3.67 -11.70 -11.11
C THR A 144 -2.83 -11.91 -9.86
N PRO A 145 -2.18 -13.08 -9.69
CA PRO A 145 -1.30 -13.30 -8.55
C PRO A 145 -0.15 -12.29 -8.57
N LEU A 146 0.13 -11.70 -7.41
CA LEU A 146 1.29 -10.85 -7.21
C LEU A 146 2.49 -11.72 -6.87
N LEU A 147 3.59 -11.52 -7.60
CA LEU A 147 4.87 -12.11 -7.29
C LEU A 147 5.58 -11.23 -6.26
N ALA A 148 5.74 -11.75 -5.06
CA ALA A 148 6.55 -11.16 -4.01
C ALA A 148 7.99 -11.66 -4.14
N GLY A 149 8.94 -10.74 -4.09
CA GLY A 149 10.37 -11.06 -4.09
C GLY A 149 11.10 -10.36 -2.95
N GLY A 150 11.93 -11.12 -2.26
CA GLY A 150 12.70 -10.64 -1.11
C GLY A 150 11.87 -10.43 0.15
N PHE A 151 10.63 -10.93 0.22
CA PHE A 151 9.83 -10.88 1.45
C PHE A 151 10.15 -12.04 2.38
N ALA A 152 10.04 -11.82 3.70
CA ALA A 152 9.87 -12.91 4.64
C ALA A 152 8.40 -13.37 4.68
N PRO A 153 8.11 -14.63 5.05
CA PRO A 153 6.74 -15.16 5.10
C PRO A 153 5.77 -14.31 5.93
N ALA A 154 6.24 -13.71 7.04
CA ALA A 154 5.41 -12.83 7.86
C ALA A 154 4.94 -11.56 7.12
N GLY A 155 5.80 -10.98 6.26
CA GLY A 155 5.41 -9.84 5.43
C GLY A 155 4.43 -10.22 4.32
N ILE A 156 4.60 -11.42 3.72
CA ILE A 156 3.65 -11.96 2.74
C ILE A 156 2.28 -12.19 3.39
N ALA A 157 2.25 -12.70 4.63
CA ALA A 157 1.01 -12.91 5.37
C ALA A 157 0.21 -11.61 5.55
N VAL A 158 0.89 -10.48 5.86
CA VAL A 158 0.25 -9.15 5.96
C VAL A 158 -0.39 -8.74 4.63
N LEU A 159 0.31 -8.97 3.51
CA LEU A 159 -0.25 -8.67 2.18
C LEU A 159 -1.44 -9.58 1.89
N GLN A 160 -1.30 -10.89 2.10
CA GLN A 160 -2.35 -11.85 1.80
C GLN A 160 -3.63 -11.55 2.58
N GLU A 161 -3.52 -11.29 3.89
CA GLU A 161 -4.67 -10.96 4.76
C GLU A 161 -5.44 -9.74 4.25
N THR A 162 -4.74 -8.73 3.74
CA THR A 162 -5.38 -7.49 3.29
C THR A 162 -5.83 -7.53 1.83
N LEU A 163 -5.10 -8.22 0.96
CA LEU A 163 -5.34 -8.23 -0.49
C LEU A 163 -6.31 -9.35 -0.93
N GLU A 164 -6.44 -10.43 -0.15
CA GLU A 164 -7.35 -11.53 -0.45
C GLU A 164 -8.83 -11.12 -0.54
N PRO A 165 -9.36 -10.24 0.33
CA PRO A 165 -10.72 -9.70 0.17
C PRO A 165 -10.93 -8.95 -1.16
N MET A 166 -9.87 -8.42 -1.75
CA MET A 166 -9.89 -7.77 -3.08
C MET A 166 -9.72 -8.80 -4.22
N GLY A 167 -9.66 -10.09 -3.90
CA GLY A 167 -9.49 -11.18 -4.85
C GLY A 167 -8.06 -11.32 -5.37
N VAL A 168 -7.07 -10.72 -4.71
CA VAL A 168 -5.66 -10.76 -5.11
C VAL A 168 -4.92 -11.77 -4.22
N THR A 169 -4.16 -12.65 -4.84
CA THR A 169 -3.29 -13.59 -4.14
C THR A 169 -1.83 -13.15 -4.24
N VAL A 170 -1.05 -13.45 -3.21
CA VAL A 170 0.38 -13.15 -3.19
C VAL A 170 1.18 -14.44 -3.13
N THR A 171 2.07 -14.63 -4.10
CA THR A 171 2.91 -15.81 -4.22
C THR A 171 4.36 -15.45 -3.97
N ASP A 172 5.02 -16.24 -3.12
CA ASP A 172 6.47 -16.17 -2.88
C ASP A 172 7.25 -16.83 -4.03
N ALA A 173 7.15 -16.25 -5.22
CA ALA A 173 7.78 -16.75 -6.44
C ALA A 173 8.48 -15.63 -7.24
N GLY A 174 8.61 -14.44 -6.66
CA GLY A 174 9.37 -13.34 -7.25
C GLY A 174 10.83 -13.42 -6.81
N ALA A 175 11.77 -13.25 -7.75
CA ALA A 175 13.17 -13.01 -7.39
C ALA A 175 13.39 -11.53 -7.08
N SER A 176 14.01 -11.22 -5.93
CA SER A 176 14.52 -9.88 -5.61
C SER A 176 15.91 -9.69 -6.22
N GLY A 177 16.21 -8.49 -6.74
CA GLY A 177 17.54 -8.16 -7.28
C GLY A 177 17.95 -8.91 -8.56
N GLY A 178 17.00 -9.45 -9.32
CA GLY A 178 17.28 -10.26 -10.50
C GLY A 178 17.50 -9.45 -11.80
N VAL A 179 18.01 -10.15 -12.82
CA VAL A 179 18.20 -9.66 -14.19
C VAL A 179 16.93 -8.97 -14.69
N SER A 180 17.07 -7.77 -15.25
CA SER A 180 16.02 -7.05 -15.97
C SER A 180 16.35 -7.11 -17.46
N SER A 181 15.34 -7.08 -18.34
CA SER A 181 15.62 -6.92 -19.77
C SER A 181 16.04 -5.49 -20.07
N ASP A 182 17.08 -5.33 -20.89
CA ASP A 182 17.52 -4.05 -21.42
C ASP A 182 16.82 -3.69 -22.76
N LYS A 183 15.99 -4.60 -23.29
CA LYS A 183 15.28 -4.38 -24.56
C LYS A 183 14.18 -3.33 -24.41
N GLU A 184 13.90 -2.67 -25.52
CA GLU A 184 12.73 -1.80 -25.62
C GLU A 184 11.44 -2.62 -25.51
N LEU A 185 10.41 -1.98 -24.97
CA LEU A 185 9.10 -2.60 -24.85
C LEU A 185 8.36 -2.45 -26.17
N GLU A 186 8.04 -3.58 -26.79
CA GLU A 186 7.30 -3.66 -28.05
C GLU A 186 6.15 -4.69 -27.92
N PRO A 187 5.17 -4.71 -28.83
CA PRO A 187 4.06 -5.66 -28.78
C PRO A 187 4.53 -7.12 -28.71
N GLY A 188 4.24 -7.78 -27.59
CA GLY A 188 4.69 -9.14 -27.26
C GLY A 188 5.77 -9.21 -26.17
N SER A 189 6.44 -8.10 -25.85
CA SER A 189 7.42 -8.04 -24.74
C SER A 189 6.77 -8.37 -23.41
N SER A 190 7.52 -9.02 -22.50
CA SER A 190 7.07 -9.12 -21.12
C SER A 190 7.19 -7.77 -20.41
N VAL A 191 6.18 -7.43 -19.62
CA VAL A 191 6.10 -6.18 -18.85
C VAL A 191 5.56 -6.47 -17.47
N GLY A 192 5.97 -5.67 -16.49
CA GLY A 192 5.49 -5.79 -15.12
C GLY A 192 4.71 -4.57 -14.68
N ALA A 193 3.64 -4.79 -13.93
CA ALA A 193 2.96 -3.77 -13.14
C ALA A 193 3.34 -3.96 -11.67
N ALA A 194 4.17 -3.07 -11.12
CA ALA A 194 4.69 -3.20 -9.77
C ALA A 194 4.06 -2.22 -8.78
N LEU A 195 3.85 -2.72 -7.57
CA LEU A 195 3.39 -1.99 -6.39
C LEU A 195 4.55 -1.62 -5.45
N ILE A 196 5.59 -2.45 -5.41
CA ILE A 196 6.82 -2.22 -4.63
C ILE A 196 8.04 -2.48 -5.53
N GLN A 197 9.03 -1.59 -5.43
CA GLN A 197 10.33 -1.66 -6.12
C GLN A 197 11.48 -1.41 -5.15
N GLY A 198 12.63 -2.07 -5.32
CA GLY A 198 13.82 -1.90 -4.47
C GLY A 198 14.32 -3.23 -3.91
N ASP A 199 14.75 -3.23 -2.65
CA ASP A 199 15.24 -4.45 -1.96
C ASP A 199 14.15 -5.52 -1.82
N LEU A 200 12.89 -5.09 -1.80
CA LEU A 200 11.72 -5.95 -1.92
C LEU A 200 10.94 -5.54 -3.17
N THR A 201 10.35 -6.52 -3.85
CA THR A 201 9.55 -6.29 -5.06
C THR A 201 8.19 -6.96 -4.93
N LEU A 202 7.14 -6.27 -5.36
CA LEU A 202 5.79 -6.82 -5.43
C LEU A 202 5.13 -6.34 -6.71
N GLY A 203 4.66 -7.26 -7.54
CA GLY A 203 4.00 -6.90 -8.80
C GLY A 203 3.48 -8.10 -9.56
N ALA A 204 2.83 -7.85 -10.69
CA ALA A 204 2.40 -8.89 -11.60
C ALA A 204 3.15 -8.81 -12.92
N LEU A 205 3.33 -9.97 -13.56
CA LEU A 205 3.83 -10.08 -14.92
C LEU A 205 2.65 -10.04 -15.91
N GLY A 206 2.91 -9.48 -17.08
CA GLY A 206 2.02 -9.52 -18.24
C GLY A 206 2.80 -9.35 -19.53
N THR A 207 2.07 -9.01 -20.59
CA THR A 207 2.60 -8.78 -21.93
C THR A 207 2.15 -7.42 -22.44
N VAL A 208 3.04 -6.75 -23.16
CA VAL A 208 2.74 -5.53 -23.91
C VAL A 208 1.84 -5.86 -25.09
N THR A 209 0.67 -5.24 -25.16
CA THR A 209 -0.26 -5.39 -26.28
C THR A 209 0.11 -4.45 -27.42
N TRP A 210 0.37 -3.19 -27.10
CA TRP A 210 0.52 -2.14 -28.10
C TRP A 210 1.40 -1.01 -27.55
N THR A 211 2.17 -0.39 -28.44
CA THR A 211 2.97 0.81 -28.16
C THR A 211 2.91 1.77 -29.35
N ASP A 212 3.22 3.04 -29.11
CA ASP A 212 3.52 4.02 -30.16
C ASP A 212 4.85 4.74 -29.95
N GLU A 213 5.21 5.56 -30.94
CA GLU A 213 6.42 6.39 -30.96
C GLU A 213 6.45 7.44 -29.85
N ARG A 214 5.29 7.80 -29.29
CA ARG A 214 5.22 8.72 -28.15
C ARG A 214 5.52 8.01 -26.85
N GLY A 215 5.73 6.70 -26.85
CA GLY A 215 5.98 5.87 -25.66
C GLY A 215 4.70 5.53 -24.89
N ARG A 216 3.51 5.73 -25.48
CA ARG A 216 2.26 5.24 -24.88
C ARG A 216 2.21 3.73 -25.02
N ILE A 217 1.62 3.07 -24.03
CA ILE A 217 1.66 1.61 -23.93
C ILE A 217 0.37 1.06 -23.35
N LEU A 218 -0.05 -0.11 -23.86
CA LEU A 218 -1.18 -0.91 -23.39
C LEU A 218 -0.71 -2.31 -23.00
N ALA A 219 -1.24 -2.86 -21.92
CA ALA A 219 -0.87 -4.20 -21.43
C ALA A 219 -2.03 -4.92 -20.69
N PHE A 220 -1.80 -6.19 -20.35
CA PHE A 220 -2.66 -7.10 -19.56
C PHE A 220 -3.98 -7.53 -20.23
N GLY A 221 -4.64 -6.67 -21.01
CA GLY A 221 -5.94 -7.01 -21.63
C GLY A 221 -7.06 -7.26 -20.61
N HIS A 222 -6.85 -6.96 -19.34
CA HIS A 222 -7.82 -7.04 -18.24
C HIS A 222 -7.35 -6.13 -17.10
N PRO A 223 -8.19 -5.75 -16.12
CA PRO A 223 -7.74 -4.88 -15.03
C PRO A 223 -6.65 -5.57 -14.21
N PHE A 224 -5.72 -4.79 -13.67
CA PHE A 224 -4.76 -5.26 -12.69
C PHE A 224 -5.40 -5.23 -11.29
N MET A 225 -5.66 -4.05 -10.76
CA MET A 225 -6.28 -3.80 -9.45
C MET A 225 -7.64 -3.09 -9.57
N LYS A 226 -8.07 -2.74 -10.80
CA LYS A 226 -9.27 -1.99 -11.12
C LYS A 226 -9.36 -0.64 -10.40
N ARG A 227 -8.23 0.06 -10.25
CA ARG A 227 -8.15 1.35 -9.54
C ARG A 227 -8.69 2.54 -10.32
N GLY A 228 -8.95 2.37 -11.62
CA GLY A 228 -9.36 3.46 -12.48
C GLY A 228 -8.15 4.31 -12.86
N ASN A 229 -7.88 5.34 -12.08
CA ASN A 229 -6.60 6.04 -12.15
C ASN A 229 -5.61 5.31 -11.25
N ALA A 230 -4.40 5.12 -11.76
CA ALA A 230 -3.36 4.40 -11.04
C ALA A 230 -2.03 5.14 -11.13
N ASP A 231 -1.09 4.78 -10.25
CA ASP A 231 0.29 5.24 -10.27
C ASP A 231 1.21 4.02 -10.10
N PHE A 232 1.03 2.99 -10.93
CA PHE A 232 1.82 1.77 -10.84
C PHE A 232 3.14 1.91 -11.61
N PHE A 233 4.18 1.24 -11.12
CA PHE A 233 5.43 1.16 -11.86
C PHE A 233 5.24 0.25 -13.06
N LEU A 234 5.56 0.76 -14.24
CA LEU A 234 5.77 -0.06 -15.43
C LEU A 234 7.22 -0.52 -15.44
N THR A 235 7.45 -1.82 -15.51
CA THR A 235 8.80 -2.41 -15.38
C THR A 235 9.17 -3.29 -16.58
N ARG A 236 10.48 -3.38 -16.85
CA ARG A 236 11.05 -4.34 -17.80
C ARG A 236 11.37 -5.64 -17.09
N THR A 237 10.60 -6.67 -17.37
CA THR A 237 10.68 -7.95 -16.66
C THR A 237 11.65 -8.91 -17.33
N TRP A 238 12.07 -9.94 -16.60
CA TRP A 238 12.76 -11.09 -17.16
C TRP A 238 11.98 -12.35 -16.81
N VAL A 239 11.59 -13.12 -17.82
CA VAL A 239 10.86 -14.38 -17.61
C VAL A 239 11.88 -15.50 -17.39
N LEU A 240 11.90 -16.11 -16.22
CA LEU A 240 12.76 -17.27 -15.99
C LEU A 240 12.24 -18.46 -16.79
N ALA A 241 10.97 -18.80 -16.61
CA ALA A 241 10.29 -19.87 -17.33
C ALA A 241 8.76 -19.73 -17.23
N SER A 242 8.05 -20.37 -18.16
CA SER A 242 6.63 -20.70 -18.00
C SER A 242 6.52 -22.10 -17.41
N ILE A 243 5.77 -22.24 -16.31
CA ILE A 243 5.61 -23.50 -15.58
C ILE A 243 4.22 -24.07 -15.87
N PRO A 244 4.13 -25.27 -16.48
CA PRO A 244 2.88 -26.00 -16.62
C PRO A 244 2.29 -26.35 -15.24
N ASN A 245 0.97 -26.25 -15.09
CA ASN A 245 0.29 -26.58 -13.84
C ASN A 245 -1.14 -27.07 -14.14
N LEU A 246 -1.59 -28.07 -13.38
CA LEU A 246 -2.90 -28.72 -13.59
C LEU A 246 -4.09 -27.79 -13.34
N GLN A 247 -3.95 -26.79 -12.47
CA GLN A 247 -4.97 -25.77 -12.25
C GLN A 247 -4.82 -24.62 -13.24
N THR A 248 -3.64 -24.01 -13.31
CA THR A 248 -3.37 -22.87 -14.21
C THR A 248 -1.87 -22.68 -14.36
N ALA A 249 -1.34 -22.79 -15.59
CA ALA A 249 0.06 -22.50 -15.90
C ALA A 249 0.40 -21.04 -15.58
N TYR A 250 1.67 -20.74 -15.24
CA TYR A 250 2.09 -19.38 -14.87
C TYR A 250 3.56 -19.11 -15.21
N LYS A 251 3.88 -17.84 -15.47
CA LYS A 251 5.25 -17.37 -15.63
C LYS A 251 5.89 -17.07 -14.28
N ILE A 252 7.12 -17.55 -14.09
CA ILE A 252 8.00 -17.14 -13.00
C ILE A 252 9.07 -16.22 -13.59
N GLY A 253 9.41 -15.16 -12.87
CA GLY A 253 10.39 -14.20 -13.35
C GLY A 253 10.69 -13.11 -12.34
N THR A 254 11.46 -12.13 -12.81
CA THR A 254 11.76 -10.92 -12.06
C THR A 254 10.80 -9.82 -12.52
N ILE A 255 10.36 -8.98 -11.57
CA ILE A 255 9.60 -7.78 -11.91
C ILE A 255 10.51 -6.76 -12.63
N GLY A 256 11.81 -6.77 -12.32
CA GLY A 256 12.83 -5.94 -12.98
C GLY A 256 12.69 -4.44 -12.69
N ALA A 257 13.45 -3.63 -13.43
CA ALA A 257 13.57 -2.21 -13.18
C ALA A 257 12.40 -1.40 -13.75
N ALA A 258 12.01 -0.33 -13.04
CA ALA A 258 11.01 0.62 -13.50
C ALA A 258 11.48 1.37 -14.75
N ALA A 259 10.67 1.31 -15.80
CA ALA A 259 10.89 1.96 -17.09
C ALA A 259 9.81 3.00 -17.43
N GLY A 260 8.76 3.13 -16.61
CA GLY A 260 7.68 4.08 -16.81
C GLY A 260 6.58 3.98 -15.76
N SER A 261 5.38 4.40 -16.13
CA SER A 261 4.20 4.39 -15.27
C SER A 261 2.98 3.84 -16.00
N PHE A 262 2.17 3.02 -15.32
CA PHE A 262 0.78 2.80 -15.71
C PHE A 262 -0.11 3.79 -14.96
N ASN A 263 -0.86 4.59 -15.72
CA ASN A 263 -1.72 5.65 -15.20
C ASN A 263 -3.22 5.34 -15.30
N GLN A 264 -3.61 4.29 -16.03
CA GLN A 264 -4.98 3.80 -16.12
C GLN A 264 -5.02 2.29 -15.84
N ASP A 265 -6.02 1.87 -15.06
CA ASP A 265 -6.29 0.48 -14.71
C ASP A 265 -7.81 0.24 -14.72
N ARG A 266 -8.29 -0.31 -15.84
CA ARG A 266 -9.72 -0.38 -16.19
C ARG A 266 -10.07 -1.78 -16.68
N ASN A 267 -11.35 -2.02 -16.94
CA ASN A 267 -11.84 -3.33 -17.37
C ASN A 267 -11.12 -3.88 -18.62
N ALA A 268 -10.74 -3.02 -19.57
CA ALA A 268 -10.10 -3.46 -20.82
C ALA A 268 -8.58 -3.72 -20.67
N GLY A 269 -7.95 -3.35 -19.56
CA GLY A 269 -6.50 -3.40 -19.44
C GLY A 269 -5.91 -2.28 -18.62
N ILE A 270 -4.59 -2.19 -18.71
CA ILE A 270 -3.80 -1.10 -18.14
C ILE A 270 -3.15 -0.29 -19.26
N ALA A 271 -3.10 1.03 -19.07
CA ALA A 271 -2.46 1.95 -19.99
C ALA A 271 -1.45 2.84 -19.26
N GLY A 272 -0.44 3.29 -19.99
CA GLY A 272 0.67 4.00 -19.39
C GLY A 272 1.57 4.71 -20.38
N GLN A 273 2.72 5.12 -19.85
CA GLN A 273 3.73 5.89 -20.55
C GLN A 273 5.12 5.39 -20.16
N ILE A 274 5.93 5.06 -21.17
CA ILE A 274 7.35 4.71 -21.02
C ILE A 274 8.15 6.00 -20.78
N GLY A 275 9.18 5.92 -19.94
CA GLY A 275 10.13 6.99 -19.64
C GLY A 275 9.73 7.92 -18.49
N ARG A 276 8.46 7.91 -18.07
CA ARG A 276 7.97 8.70 -16.93
C ARG A 276 7.64 7.79 -15.76
N LEU A 277 8.36 7.92 -14.64
CA LEU A 277 8.03 7.17 -13.42
C LEU A 277 6.76 7.72 -12.77
N PRO A 278 5.97 6.86 -12.08
CA PRO A 278 4.79 7.31 -11.34
C PRO A 278 5.20 8.13 -10.11
N ALA A 279 4.25 8.80 -9.49
CA ALA A 279 4.44 9.28 -8.12
C ALA A 279 4.60 8.07 -7.19
N TYR A 280 5.56 8.13 -6.27
CA TYR A 280 5.83 7.05 -5.32
C TYR A 280 6.22 7.58 -3.95
N ILE A 281 6.08 6.73 -2.94
CA ILE A 281 6.49 6.99 -1.57
C ILE A 281 7.78 6.21 -1.32
N PRO A 282 8.93 6.88 -1.11
CA PRO A 282 10.14 6.24 -0.59
C PRO A 282 9.88 5.73 0.84
N LEU A 283 10.27 4.49 1.10
CA LEU A 283 10.22 3.87 2.41
C LEU A 283 11.58 3.24 2.73
N TYR A 284 12.14 3.63 3.86
CA TYR A 284 13.33 3.00 4.44
C TYR A 284 12.97 2.36 5.78
N VAL A 285 13.32 1.09 5.94
CA VAL A 285 13.15 0.36 7.20
C VAL A 285 14.51 -0.14 7.65
N SER A 286 14.89 0.19 8.88
CA SER A 286 16.05 -0.38 9.57
C SER A 286 15.58 -1.12 10.82
N VAL A 287 16.10 -2.32 11.03
CA VAL A 287 15.79 -3.15 12.20
C VAL A 287 17.08 -3.64 12.84
N SER A 288 17.18 -3.49 14.15
CA SER A 288 18.15 -4.17 15.00
C SER A 288 17.47 -5.20 15.91
N ASP A 289 18.14 -6.32 16.13
CA ASP A 289 17.88 -7.22 17.25
C ASP A 289 19.03 -7.06 18.25
N SER A 290 18.74 -6.39 19.37
CA SER A 290 19.71 -6.10 20.42
C SER A 290 20.11 -7.34 21.21
N THR A 291 19.26 -8.36 21.26
CA THR A 291 19.58 -9.64 21.93
C THR A 291 20.60 -10.43 21.12
N ARG A 292 20.46 -10.47 19.78
CA ARG A 292 21.32 -11.25 18.88
C ARG A 292 22.44 -10.43 18.24
N SER A 293 22.49 -9.12 18.49
CA SER A 293 23.42 -8.18 17.83
C SER A 293 23.35 -8.29 16.30
N ARG A 294 22.14 -8.44 15.76
CA ARG A 294 21.88 -8.50 14.32
C ARG A 294 21.22 -7.20 13.88
N ASN A 295 21.49 -6.78 12.66
CA ASN A 295 20.81 -5.66 12.06
C ASN A 295 20.61 -5.91 10.56
N GLY A 296 19.72 -5.13 9.97
CA GLY A 296 19.59 -5.02 8.54
C GLY A 296 18.58 -3.96 8.17
N SER A 297 18.53 -3.66 6.87
CA SER A 297 17.65 -2.62 6.35
C SER A 297 17.08 -2.99 5.00
N ALA A 298 16.01 -2.28 4.63
CA ALA A 298 15.41 -2.34 3.31
C ALA A 298 15.07 -0.93 2.82
N ARG A 299 15.39 -0.64 1.55
CA ARG A 299 14.97 0.54 0.81
C ARG A 299 14.03 0.13 -0.30
N VAL A 300 12.82 0.70 -0.25
CA VAL A 300 11.81 0.45 -1.28
C VAL A 300 11.12 1.74 -1.72
N LYS A 301 10.50 1.66 -2.88
CA LYS A 301 9.54 2.63 -3.40
C LYS A 301 8.20 1.93 -3.46
N ILE A 302 7.20 2.46 -2.77
CA ILE A 302 5.83 1.96 -2.82
C ILE A 302 4.97 2.90 -3.66
N VAL A 303 3.98 2.36 -4.37
CA VAL A 303 3.05 3.17 -5.17
C VAL A 303 2.30 4.17 -4.29
N ASN A 304 2.06 5.37 -4.83
CA ASN A 304 1.32 6.43 -4.14
C ASN A 304 -0.20 6.21 -4.30
N ASP A 305 -0.73 5.17 -3.65
CA ASP A 305 -2.16 4.84 -3.66
C ASP A 305 -2.72 4.82 -2.23
N GLU A 306 -3.85 5.50 -2.02
CA GLU A 306 -4.45 5.72 -0.70
C GLU A 306 -4.95 4.44 0.00
N TYR A 307 -5.22 3.37 -0.75
CA TYR A 307 -5.67 2.10 -0.20
C TYR A 307 -4.54 1.08 -0.09
N LEU A 308 -3.57 1.10 -1.01
CA LEU A 308 -2.48 0.13 -1.02
C LEU A 308 -1.31 0.56 -0.12
N ALA A 309 -0.91 1.83 -0.15
CA ALA A 309 0.31 2.29 0.53
C ALA A 309 0.39 1.95 2.04
N PRO A 310 -0.69 2.05 2.84
CA PRO A 310 -0.63 1.68 4.27
C PRO A 310 -0.19 0.23 4.48
N THR A 311 -0.81 -0.70 3.75
CA THR A 311 -0.53 -2.13 3.86
C THR A 311 0.82 -2.50 3.26
N LEU A 312 1.22 -1.85 2.16
CA LEU A 312 2.54 -2.07 1.57
C LEU A 312 3.66 -1.65 2.55
N ALA A 313 3.50 -0.53 3.24
CA ALA A 313 4.44 -0.09 4.27
C ALA A 313 4.50 -1.05 5.46
N ALA A 314 3.34 -1.48 5.96
CA ALA A 314 3.22 -2.47 7.03
C ALA A 314 3.92 -3.79 6.68
N SER A 315 3.67 -4.32 5.47
CA SER A 315 4.27 -5.56 5.00
C SER A 315 5.79 -5.48 4.89
N VAL A 316 6.33 -4.38 4.36
CA VAL A 316 7.78 -4.17 4.25
C VAL A 316 8.43 -4.13 5.63
N LEU A 317 7.83 -3.41 6.58
CA LEU A 317 8.28 -3.36 7.97
C LEU A 317 8.27 -4.75 8.62
N THR A 318 7.13 -5.46 8.57
CA THR A 318 7.00 -6.80 9.13
C THR A 318 7.97 -7.79 8.50
N SER A 319 8.14 -7.73 7.17
CA SER A 319 9.09 -8.55 6.43
C SER A 319 10.52 -8.33 6.92
N GLN A 320 10.95 -7.08 7.01
CA GLN A 320 12.31 -6.75 7.44
C GLN A 320 12.53 -7.12 8.92
N ALA A 321 11.54 -6.86 9.79
CA ALA A 321 11.62 -7.24 11.19
C ALA A 321 11.71 -8.76 11.37
N ALA A 322 10.94 -9.54 10.60
CA ALA A 322 10.98 -10.99 10.65
C ALA A 322 12.34 -11.57 10.24
N LYS A 323 12.98 -11.01 9.19
CA LYS A 323 14.32 -11.45 8.75
C LYS A 323 15.38 -11.24 9.82
N ILE A 324 15.29 -10.16 10.60
CA ILE A 324 16.29 -9.82 11.62
C ILE A 324 16.03 -10.55 12.93
N ALA A 325 14.77 -10.63 13.36
CA ALA A 325 14.38 -11.36 14.57
C ALA A 325 14.68 -12.87 14.44
N ASP A 326 14.51 -13.46 13.25
CA ASP A 326 14.82 -14.88 13.00
C ASP A 326 14.05 -15.84 13.94
N HIS A 327 12.89 -15.40 14.47
CA HIS A 327 11.99 -16.18 15.30
C HIS A 327 10.54 -15.70 15.17
N GLY A 328 9.60 -16.60 15.47
CA GLY A 328 8.17 -16.30 15.56
C GLY A 328 7.65 -16.07 16.98
N THR A 329 8.53 -15.96 17.98
CA THR A 329 8.15 -15.82 19.39
C THR A 329 7.83 -14.37 19.79
N GLY A 330 7.22 -14.21 20.95
CA GLY A 330 7.01 -12.91 21.58
C GLY A 330 8.30 -12.21 21.99
N GLY A 331 8.15 -10.95 22.37
CA GLY A 331 9.25 -10.05 22.71
C GLY A 331 8.76 -8.62 22.78
N SER A 332 9.71 -7.70 22.90
CA SER A 332 9.46 -6.27 22.90
C SER A 332 10.13 -5.61 21.70
N ALA A 333 9.55 -4.53 21.19
CA ALA A 333 10.14 -3.73 20.14
C ALA A 333 9.91 -2.25 20.41
N ARG A 334 10.96 -1.44 20.27
CA ARG A 334 10.86 0.01 20.15
C ARG A 334 10.82 0.37 18.68
N ILE A 335 9.85 1.18 18.27
CA ILE A 335 9.71 1.66 16.90
C ILE A 335 9.76 3.19 16.92
N LEU A 336 10.60 3.75 16.06
CA LEU A 336 10.62 5.15 15.70
C LEU A 336 10.26 5.24 14.22
N PHE A 337 9.24 6.03 13.86
CA PHE A 337 8.97 6.34 12.47
C PHE A 337 8.80 7.83 12.25
N ASP A 338 9.35 8.29 11.12
CA ASP A 338 9.32 9.67 10.66
C ASP A 338 8.67 9.73 9.28
N ILE A 339 7.54 10.42 9.19
CA ILE A 339 6.77 10.60 7.95
C ILE A 339 6.80 12.07 7.57
N THR A 340 7.31 12.36 6.38
CA THR A 340 7.25 13.71 5.79
C THR A 340 6.24 13.71 4.65
N ALA A 341 5.28 14.61 4.72
CA ALA A 341 4.21 14.76 3.74
C ALA A 341 3.96 16.22 3.38
N GLN A 342 3.17 16.44 2.34
CA GLN A 342 2.71 17.76 1.90
C GLN A 342 1.20 17.75 1.76
N ASP A 343 0.57 18.83 2.20
CA ASP A 343 -0.86 19.08 2.01
C ASP A 343 -1.18 19.50 0.56
N SER A 344 -2.43 19.85 0.28
CA SER A 344 -2.86 20.27 -1.06
C SER A 344 -2.27 21.61 -1.53
N LYS A 345 -1.73 22.41 -0.60
CA LYS A 345 -1.08 23.70 -0.85
C LYS A 345 0.45 23.59 -0.92
N GLY A 346 0.99 22.40 -0.63
CA GLY A 346 2.43 22.16 -0.56
C GLY A 346 3.06 22.51 0.79
N GLU A 347 2.26 22.81 1.83
CA GLU A 347 2.77 23.00 3.19
C GLU A 347 3.26 21.68 3.76
N LEU A 348 4.40 21.72 4.47
CA LEU A 348 5.01 20.53 5.05
C LEU A 348 4.24 20.03 6.27
N LEU A 349 3.97 18.74 6.26
CA LEU A 349 3.45 17.97 7.38
C LEU A 349 4.53 17.00 7.84
N HIS A 350 4.73 16.91 9.15
CA HIS A 350 5.75 16.04 9.73
C HIS A 350 5.20 15.28 10.92
N ILE A 351 5.27 13.96 10.85
CA ILE A 351 4.93 13.05 11.94
C ILE A 351 6.21 12.35 12.38
N SER A 352 6.53 12.42 13.67
CA SER A 352 7.65 11.71 14.29
C SER A 352 7.14 11.03 15.55
N ARG A 353 7.16 9.69 15.54
CA ARG A 353 6.56 8.86 16.59
C ARG A 353 7.57 7.84 17.06
N GLU A 354 7.78 7.82 18.37
CA GLU A 354 8.53 6.76 19.05
C GLU A 354 7.56 6.05 20.01
N ASN A 355 7.53 4.73 19.95
CA ASN A 355 6.66 3.92 20.80
C ASN A 355 7.31 2.55 21.09
N MET A 356 6.77 1.83 22.09
CA MET A 356 7.21 0.47 22.43
C MET A 356 6.04 -0.50 22.42
N TYR A 357 6.28 -1.72 21.95
CA TYR A 357 5.28 -2.77 21.88
C TYR A 357 5.80 -4.03 22.53
N PHE A 358 4.92 -4.77 23.18
CA PHE A 358 5.19 -6.10 23.70
C PHE A 358 4.05 -7.01 23.29
N ASP A 359 4.40 -8.20 22.85
CA ASP A 359 3.45 -9.28 22.66
C ASP A 359 4.09 -10.58 23.13
N LYS A 360 3.33 -11.39 23.86
CA LYS A 360 3.81 -12.65 24.42
C LYS A 360 4.08 -13.71 23.34
N ALA A 361 3.40 -13.62 22.21
CA ALA A 361 3.43 -14.65 21.16
C ALA A 361 3.85 -14.12 19.78
N ALA A 362 3.49 -12.89 19.41
CA ALA A 362 3.59 -12.43 18.02
C ALA A 362 3.87 -10.92 17.90
N ILE A 363 5.02 -10.46 18.39
CA ILE A 363 5.40 -9.03 18.33
C ILE A 363 5.37 -8.46 16.90
N LEU A 364 5.70 -9.28 15.91
CA LEU A 364 5.70 -8.90 14.49
C LEU A 364 4.32 -8.51 13.93
N LYS A 365 3.22 -8.92 14.60
CA LYS A 365 1.85 -8.53 14.22
C LYS A 365 1.47 -7.16 14.76
N GLN A 366 1.94 -6.80 15.96
CA GLN A 366 1.62 -5.52 16.61
C GLN A 366 2.50 -4.38 16.10
N LEU A 367 3.76 -4.69 15.77
CA LEU A 367 4.76 -3.71 15.36
C LEU A 367 4.32 -2.75 14.22
N PRO A 368 3.69 -3.21 13.11
CA PRO A 368 3.35 -2.32 12.01
C PRO A 368 2.08 -1.48 12.24
N THR A 369 1.27 -1.77 13.27
CA THR A 369 -0.09 -1.24 13.38
C THR A 369 -0.14 0.28 13.43
N GLU A 370 0.63 0.92 14.31
CA GLU A 370 0.60 2.40 14.43
C GLU A 370 1.11 3.09 13.15
N LEU A 371 2.15 2.53 12.50
CA LEU A 371 2.63 3.04 11.22
C LEU A 371 1.54 2.93 10.14
N GLN A 372 0.93 1.75 10.01
CA GLN A 372 -0.12 1.47 9.02
C GLN A 372 -1.29 2.44 9.20
N GLU A 373 -1.79 2.57 10.42
CA GLU A 373 -2.93 3.43 10.69
C GLU A 373 -2.57 4.92 10.52
N THR A 374 -1.35 5.34 10.85
CA THR A 374 -0.90 6.71 10.61
C THR A 374 -0.86 7.05 9.13
N VAL A 375 -0.30 6.16 8.30
CA VAL A 375 -0.29 6.32 6.84
C VAL A 375 -1.72 6.32 6.29
N GLN A 376 -2.60 5.46 6.81
CA GLN A 376 -4.01 5.42 6.44
C GLN A 376 -4.72 6.74 6.77
N VAL A 377 -4.55 7.27 7.99
CA VAL A 377 -5.18 8.53 8.42
C VAL A 377 -4.72 9.69 7.55
N LEU A 378 -3.44 9.74 7.16
CA LEU A 378 -2.93 10.78 6.26
C LEU A 378 -3.54 10.67 4.86
N LEU A 379 -3.55 9.48 4.26
CA LEU A 379 -3.97 9.31 2.86
C LEU A 379 -5.49 9.29 2.68
N GLN A 380 -6.23 8.73 3.63
CA GLN A 380 -7.70 8.55 3.56
C GLN A 380 -8.48 9.62 4.34
N ASN A 381 -7.84 10.76 4.66
CA ASN A 381 -8.51 11.85 5.34
C ASN A 381 -9.59 12.50 4.45
N LYS A 382 -10.64 13.05 5.09
CA LYS A 382 -11.76 13.71 4.40
C LYS A 382 -11.53 15.18 4.06
N LEU A 383 -10.41 15.78 4.49
CA LEU A 383 -10.18 17.22 4.38
C LEU A 383 -9.57 17.58 3.03
N GLU A 384 -8.46 16.94 2.67
CA GLU A 384 -7.69 17.27 1.49
C GLU A 384 -6.77 16.13 1.06
N ARG A 385 -6.27 16.19 -0.18
CA ARG A 385 -5.27 15.23 -0.66
C ARG A 385 -3.91 15.50 -0.01
N VAL A 386 -3.26 14.43 0.41
CA VAL A 386 -1.93 14.47 1.02
C VAL A 386 -0.96 13.68 0.15
N ARG A 387 0.23 14.24 -0.05
CA ARG A 387 1.34 13.54 -0.70
C ARG A 387 2.40 13.21 0.32
N ILE A 388 2.55 11.93 0.66
CA ILE A 388 3.68 11.46 1.46
C ILE A 388 4.92 11.48 0.58
N THR A 389 5.98 12.14 1.06
CA THR A 389 7.24 12.31 0.32
C THR A 389 8.33 11.37 0.81
N ASN A 390 8.23 10.89 2.05
CA ASN A 390 9.20 9.97 2.65
C ASN A 390 8.63 9.31 3.92
N ILE A 391 9.00 8.05 4.14
CA ILE A 391 8.76 7.30 5.38
C ILE A 391 10.09 6.65 5.81
N ASP A 392 10.61 7.03 6.96
CA ASP A 392 11.75 6.35 7.61
C ASP A 392 11.25 5.60 8.85
N VAL A 393 11.69 4.36 9.02
CA VAL A 393 11.32 3.52 10.16
C VAL A 393 12.57 2.88 10.74
N ASN A 394 12.76 3.02 12.04
CA ASN A 394 13.81 2.38 12.81
C ASN A 394 13.17 1.52 13.91
N VAL A 395 13.58 0.26 14.00
CA VAL A 395 13.09 -0.68 15.01
C VAL A 395 14.27 -1.24 15.80
N ASP A 396 14.15 -1.23 17.12
CA ASP A 396 15.01 -2.01 18.01
C ASP A 396 14.19 -3.09 18.70
N ALA A 397 14.43 -4.35 18.33
CA ALA A 397 13.72 -5.52 18.81
C ALA A 397 14.54 -6.31 19.84
N SER A 398 13.83 -6.93 20.77
CA SER A 398 14.41 -7.80 21.80
C SER A 398 13.46 -8.94 22.14
N THR A 399 14.02 -10.09 22.51
CA THR A 399 13.24 -11.21 23.06
C THR A 399 12.84 -10.99 24.52
N GLU A 400 13.40 -9.98 25.18
CA GLU A 400 13.08 -9.64 26.55
C GLU A 400 11.69 -9.02 26.70
N SER A 401 11.08 -9.22 27.86
CA SER A 401 9.83 -8.55 28.25
C SER A 401 10.17 -7.23 28.91
N LEU A 402 10.13 -6.14 28.14
CA LEU A 402 10.38 -4.78 28.58
C LEU A 402 9.08 -4.13 29.08
N VAL A 403 8.35 -4.85 29.93
CA VAL A 403 7.10 -4.38 30.56
C VAL A 403 7.35 -4.11 32.04
N ALA A 404 6.88 -2.97 32.54
CA ALA A 404 6.93 -2.60 33.95
C ALA A 404 5.53 -2.21 34.46
N GLU A 405 5.06 -2.93 35.49
CA GLU A 405 3.76 -2.69 36.12
C GLU A 405 3.87 -1.60 37.19
N ILE A 406 2.94 -0.63 37.19
CA ILE A 406 2.81 0.37 38.25
C ILE A 406 2.26 -0.30 39.51
N LYS A 407 3.10 -0.46 40.53
CA LYS A 407 2.70 -1.02 41.83
C LYS A 407 2.14 0.02 42.78
N GLN A 408 2.71 1.22 42.76
CA GLN A 408 2.37 2.28 43.70
C GLN A 408 2.73 3.64 43.12
N ALA A 409 1.97 4.67 43.50
CA ALA A 409 2.28 6.06 43.19
C ALA A 409 1.97 6.95 44.39
N GLU A 410 2.90 7.84 44.77
CA GLU A 410 2.77 8.73 45.92
C GLU A 410 3.33 10.12 45.64
N VAL A 411 2.76 11.16 46.26
CA VAL A 411 3.28 12.53 46.18
C VAL A 411 4.41 12.70 47.19
N GLU A 412 5.53 13.28 46.78
CA GLU A 412 6.65 13.56 47.68
C GLU A 412 6.39 14.80 48.56
N GLU A 413 5.73 15.82 48.02
CA GLU A 413 5.42 17.08 48.69
C GLU A 413 4.22 16.96 49.62
N LYS A 414 4.36 17.50 50.84
CA LYS A 414 3.32 17.46 51.88
C LYS A 414 2.27 18.57 51.77
N GLU A 415 2.69 19.76 51.36
CA GLU A 415 1.84 20.97 51.27
C GLU A 415 2.08 21.71 49.93
N PRO A 416 1.74 21.09 48.79
CA PRO A 416 1.90 21.75 47.49
C PRO A 416 0.87 22.87 47.31
N LYS A 417 1.23 23.92 46.58
CA LYS A 417 0.35 25.04 46.21
C LYS A 417 -0.07 24.96 44.74
N ALA A 418 -1.11 25.72 44.39
CA ALA A 418 -1.51 25.88 43.00
C ALA A 418 -0.34 26.45 42.17
N GLY A 419 -0.09 25.88 40.99
CA GLY A 419 1.05 26.24 40.15
C GLY A 419 2.38 25.56 40.48
N ASP A 420 2.51 24.89 41.63
CA ASP A 420 3.74 24.19 42.01
C ASP A 420 4.02 22.97 41.10
N THR A 421 5.29 22.61 40.96
CA THR A 421 5.68 21.33 40.36
C THR A 421 5.90 20.32 41.48
N ILE A 422 5.01 19.34 41.58
CA ILE A 422 5.10 18.22 42.53
C ILE A 422 5.82 17.04 41.89
N HIS A 423 6.39 16.15 42.70
CA HIS A 423 7.07 14.94 42.25
C HIS A 423 6.30 13.71 42.71
N LEU A 424 5.83 12.91 41.76
CA LEU A 424 5.23 11.62 42.04
C LEU A 424 6.33 10.55 42.06
N LYS A 425 6.46 9.83 43.18
CA LYS A 425 7.25 8.60 43.28
C LYS A 425 6.41 7.45 42.75
N VAL A 426 6.73 6.97 41.56
CA VAL A 426 6.06 5.85 40.90
C VAL A 426 6.94 4.62 41.05
N THR A 427 6.46 3.63 41.81
CA THR A 427 7.13 2.33 41.98
C THR A 427 6.73 1.40 40.85
N LEU A 428 7.71 0.95 40.09
CA LEU A 428 7.56 0.12 38.91
C LEU A 428 8.19 -1.25 39.14
N LYS A 429 7.49 -2.31 38.71
CA LYS A 429 7.97 -3.69 38.74
C LYS A 429 8.17 -4.22 37.31
N PRO A 430 9.42 -4.23 36.78
CA PRO A 430 9.73 -4.93 35.56
C PRO A 430 9.40 -6.41 35.64
N TYR A 431 9.06 -7.02 34.51
CA TYR A 431 8.87 -8.47 34.43
C TYR A 431 10.12 -9.23 34.91
N ARG A 432 9.99 -9.99 36.00
CA ARG A 432 11.08 -10.72 36.69
C ARG A 432 12.25 -9.86 37.18
N GLY A 433 12.16 -8.53 37.11
CA GLY A 433 13.18 -7.60 37.61
C GLY A 433 12.95 -7.15 39.05
N GLN A 434 13.89 -6.39 39.60
CA GLN A 434 13.72 -5.72 40.88
C GLN A 434 12.85 -4.47 40.74
N GLU A 435 12.11 -4.12 41.79
CA GLU A 435 11.34 -2.88 41.80
C GLU A 435 12.28 -1.68 41.79
N PHE A 436 11.87 -0.63 41.09
CA PHE A 436 12.58 0.63 41.08
C PHE A 436 11.58 1.79 41.13
N VAL A 437 12.04 2.93 41.63
CA VAL A 437 11.20 4.13 41.77
C VAL A 437 11.62 5.15 40.72
N ARG A 438 10.64 5.69 40.00
CA ARG A 438 10.82 6.87 39.14
C ARG A 438 10.14 8.07 39.76
N LYS A 439 10.88 9.18 39.82
CA LYS A 439 10.35 10.47 40.22
C LYS A 439 9.84 11.18 38.97
N VAL A 440 8.54 11.40 38.89
CA VAL A 440 7.88 12.02 37.73
C VAL A 440 7.41 13.42 38.14
N PRO A 441 7.96 14.49 37.53
CA PRO A 441 7.50 15.85 37.81
C PRO A 441 6.10 16.07 37.22
N TYR A 442 5.24 16.77 37.95
CA TYR A 442 3.91 17.15 37.53
C TYR A 442 3.62 18.60 37.92
N LYS A 443 3.38 19.46 36.94
CA LYS A 443 3.01 20.86 37.18
C LYS A 443 1.52 20.99 37.50
N LEU A 444 1.19 21.43 38.70
CA LEU A 444 -0.19 21.72 39.08
C LEU A 444 -0.71 22.95 38.31
N PRO A 445 -1.99 22.95 37.89
CA PRO A 445 -2.63 24.15 37.34
C PRO A 445 -2.61 25.31 38.34
N GLY A 446 -2.56 26.55 37.83
CA GLY A 446 -2.56 27.76 38.68
C GLY A 446 -3.90 28.02 39.37
N ASP A 447 -4.98 27.44 38.87
CA ASP A 447 -6.35 27.49 39.40
C ASP A 447 -6.70 26.24 40.22
N ALA A 448 -5.72 25.39 40.52
CA ALA A 448 -5.91 24.18 41.28
C ALA A 448 -6.31 24.53 42.73
N SER A 449 -7.38 23.90 43.26
CA SER A 449 -7.85 24.16 44.62
C SER A 449 -8.42 22.91 45.28
N GLY A 450 -8.29 22.80 46.61
CA GLY A 450 -8.87 21.72 47.40
C GLY A 450 -8.18 20.37 47.21
N THR A 451 -8.95 19.28 47.25
CA THR A 451 -8.44 17.91 47.09
C THR A 451 -8.48 17.49 45.62
N ILE A 452 -7.32 17.24 45.04
CA ILE A 452 -7.16 16.79 43.66
C ILE A 452 -6.86 15.30 43.67
N ARG A 453 -7.58 14.54 42.84
CA ARG A 453 -7.29 13.15 42.57
C ARG A 453 -6.57 13.06 41.24
N LEU A 454 -5.33 12.61 41.27
CA LEU A 454 -4.54 12.30 40.09
C LEU A 454 -4.67 10.82 39.77
N ASN A 455 -4.65 10.53 38.48
CA ASN A 455 -4.55 9.19 37.94
C ASN A 455 -3.17 9.03 37.30
N VAL A 456 -2.46 7.97 37.66
CA VAL A 456 -1.13 7.63 37.16
C VAL A 456 -1.25 6.31 36.42
N ARG A 457 -1.10 6.30 35.09
CA ARG A 457 -1.36 5.12 34.25
C ARG A 457 -0.32 4.96 33.13
N GLY A 458 -0.28 3.78 32.54
CA GLY A 458 0.37 3.54 31.24
C GLY A 458 -0.43 4.11 30.06
N GLY A 459 0.24 4.27 28.91
CA GLY A 459 -0.30 5.00 27.77
C GLY A 459 -1.31 4.28 26.87
N ALA A 460 -1.37 2.94 26.85
CA ALA A 460 -2.34 2.16 26.06
C ALA A 460 -2.60 2.72 24.63
N SER A 461 -1.52 2.91 23.88
CA SER A 461 -1.40 3.85 22.75
C SER A 461 -2.24 3.58 21.49
N LEU A 462 -3.01 2.50 21.37
CA LEU A 462 -3.79 2.22 20.15
C LEU A 462 -5.25 2.69 20.20
N ALA A 463 -5.78 3.03 21.39
CA ALA A 463 -7.19 3.39 21.54
C ALA A 463 -7.58 4.67 20.79
N TRP A 464 -6.65 5.63 20.64
CA TRP A 464 -6.94 6.91 20.00
C TRP A 464 -7.06 6.80 18.47
N ILE A 465 -6.25 5.96 17.82
CA ILE A 465 -6.25 5.82 16.36
C ILE A 465 -7.53 5.13 15.87
N GLN A 466 -7.97 4.11 16.60
CA GLN A 466 -9.23 3.42 16.33
C GLN A 466 -10.43 4.37 16.42
N GLU A 467 -10.44 5.25 17.42
CA GLU A 467 -11.49 6.26 17.58
C GLU A 467 -11.45 7.33 16.47
N LEU A 468 -10.24 7.75 16.06
CA LEU A 468 -10.07 8.64 14.90
C LEU A 468 -10.65 8.04 13.62
N LEU A 469 -10.30 6.80 13.31
CA LEU A 469 -10.78 6.09 12.14
C LEU A 469 -12.30 5.86 12.21
N ARG A 470 -12.85 5.55 13.39
CA ARG A 470 -14.30 5.42 13.61
C ARG A 470 -15.03 6.72 13.26
N LYS A 471 -14.59 7.86 13.79
CA LYS A 471 -15.22 9.16 13.49
C LYS A 471 -15.02 9.60 12.04
N GLN A 472 -13.87 9.28 11.43
CA GLN A 472 -13.67 9.49 10.00
C GLN A 472 -14.70 8.67 9.19
N LYS A 473 -15.03 7.44 9.58
CA LYS A 473 -16.07 6.63 8.91
C LYS A 473 -17.49 7.16 9.17
N GLU A 474 -17.82 7.48 10.42
CA GLU A 474 -19.17 7.89 10.85
C GLU A 474 -19.61 9.27 10.40
N GLY A 475 -18.68 10.20 10.10
CA GLY A 475 -19.01 11.54 9.58
C GLY A 475 -19.67 11.55 8.18
N GLY A 476 -20.23 10.43 7.72
CA GLY A 476 -21.06 10.29 6.53
C GLY A 476 -22.56 10.06 6.79
N GLU A 477 -23.00 9.74 8.02
CA GLU A 477 -24.41 9.33 8.27
C GLU A 477 -25.13 10.01 9.45
N SER A 478 -24.54 11.02 10.08
CA SER A 478 -25.24 11.76 11.15
C SER A 478 -26.01 12.97 10.59
N LYS A 479 -27.34 12.85 10.55
CA LYS A 479 -28.27 13.94 10.24
C LYS A 479 -27.94 15.19 11.06
N ALA A 480 -27.93 16.32 10.36
CA ALA A 480 -27.85 17.66 10.91
C ALA A 480 -28.73 17.85 12.17
N LYS A 481 -28.08 18.21 13.29
CA LYS A 481 -28.63 19.13 14.31
C LYS A 481 -27.59 19.47 15.38
N LYS A 482 -26.96 20.64 15.23
CA LYS A 482 -27.02 21.81 16.14
C LYS A 482 -25.73 22.62 16.07
N GLU A 483 -25.95 23.93 16.15
CA GLU A 483 -24.96 24.98 16.16
C GLU A 483 -24.04 24.86 17.37
N ASP A 484 -22.86 24.32 17.14
CA ASP A 484 -21.68 24.75 17.87
C ASP A 484 -20.64 25.15 16.83
N ARG A 485 -19.95 26.27 17.09
CA ARG A 485 -18.92 26.85 16.21
C ARG A 485 -17.99 25.74 15.73
N LYS A 486 -18.20 25.24 14.50
CA LYS A 486 -17.28 24.34 13.83
C LYS A 486 -15.95 25.07 13.72
N LYS A 487 -15.03 24.80 14.65
CA LYS A 487 -13.62 25.02 14.34
C LYS A 487 -13.36 24.17 13.11
N ASP A 488 -13.01 24.81 12.00
CA ASP A 488 -12.56 24.11 10.81
C ASP A 488 -11.36 23.24 11.22
N ILE A 489 -11.58 21.95 11.38
CA ILE A 489 -10.54 20.99 11.76
C ILE A 489 -9.56 20.95 10.60
N LYS A 490 -8.31 21.32 10.85
CA LYS A 490 -7.25 21.32 9.82
C LYS A 490 -6.47 20.01 9.89
N LEU A 491 -5.85 19.64 8.77
CA LEU A 491 -4.96 18.49 8.72
C LEU A 491 -3.77 18.64 9.68
N SER A 492 -3.27 19.86 9.87
CA SER A 492 -2.23 20.17 10.85
C SER A 492 -2.67 19.92 12.31
N ASP A 493 -3.97 19.98 12.60
CA ASP A 493 -4.48 19.53 13.90
C ASP A 493 -4.29 18.03 14.05
N TYR A 494 -4.70 17.22 13.06
CA TYR A 494 -4.48 15.77 13.08
C TYR A 494 -3.01 15.40 13.25
N VAL A 495 -2.11 15.99 12.47
CA VAL A 495 -0.66 15.76 12.56
C VAL A 495 -0.14 16.08 13.96
N ARG A 496 -0.58 17.20 14.53
CA ARG A 496 -0.21 17.56 15.90
C ARG A 496 -0.74 16.55 16.93
N GLU A 497 -1.98 16.10 16.78
CA GLU A 497 -2.57 15.13 17.72
C GLU A 497 -1.90 13.76 17.61
N VAL A 498 -1.57 13.29 16.40
CA VAL A 498 -0.78 12.06 16.21
C VAL A 498 0.55 12.16 16.95
N ASN A 499 1.29 13.24 16.75
CA ASN A 499 2.59 13.46 17.42
C ASN A 499 2.48 13.51 18.95
N LYS A 500 1.37 14.03 19.48
CA LYS A 500 1.11 14.17 20.92
C LYS A 500 0.40 12.98 21.55
N ALA A 501 0.00 11.99 20.76
CA ALA A 501 -0.73 10.86 21.26
C ALA A 501 0.09 10.06 22.28
N ASP A 502 -0.61 9.43 23.22
CA ASP A 502 -0.01 8.64 24.29
C ASP A 502 0.87 7.52 23.70
N ARG A 503 2.02 7.26 24.32
CA ARG A 503 2.92 6.16 23.97
C ARG A 503 2.83 5.06 25.02
N ASN A 504 3.02 3.80 24.64
CA ASN A 504 2.98 2.68 25.57
C ASN A 504 4.07 2.75 26.65
N ASN A 505 5.15 3.49 26.41
CA ASN A 505 6.23 3.71 27.37
C ASN A 505 6.12 5.03 28.15
N ASP A 506 4.96 5.70 28.08
CA ASP A 506 4.68 6.87 28.90
C ASP A 506 4.10 6.49 30.27
N ILE A 507 4.63 7.12 31.33
CA ILE A 507 3.91 7.29 32.58
C ILE A 507 3.05 8.55 32.43
N ILE A 508 1.74 8.39 32.46
CA ILE A 508 0.77 9.45 32.23
C ILE A 508 0.12 9.86 33.54
N ILE A 509 0.12 11.16 33.81
CA ILE A 509 -0.49 11.77 35.00
C ILE A 509 -1.56 12.75 34.53
N GLU A 510 -2.79 12.49 34.94
CA GLU A 510 -3.95 13.32 34.59
C GLU A 510 -4.94 13.38 35.77
N TYR A 511 -5.90 14.30 35.73
CA TYR A 511 -6.93 14.33 36.77
C TYR A 511 -7.83 13.12 36.63
N ALA A 512 -8.10 12.43 37.75
CA ALA A 512 -9.01 11.31 37.78
C ALA A 512 -10.43 11.76 37.38
N PRO A 513 -11.16 10.96 36.57
CA PRO A 513 -12.50 11.31 36.15
C PRO A 513 -13.45 11.42 37.35
N ASP A 514 -14.24 12.49 37.37
CA ASP A 514 -15.12 12.82 38.48
C ASP A 514 -16.36 11.92 38.47
N THR A 515 -16.46 10.97 39.40
CA THR A 515 -17.52 9.94 39.44
C THR A 515 -18.92 10.53 39.58
N LYS A 516 -19.06 11.76 40.09
CA LYS A 516 -20.36 12.45 40.19
C LYS A 516 -20.88 13.02 38.87
N ARG A 517 -20.01 13.29 37.88
CA ARG A 517 -20.43 13.77 36.55
C ARG A 517 -20.80 12.65 35.58
N LYS A 518 -20.37 11.40 35.84
CA LYS A 518 -20.74 10.24 35.01
C LYS A 518 -22.26 9.96 35.05
N ALA A 519 -22.90 10.18 36.19
CA ALA A 519 -24.36 9.99 36.34
C ALA A 519 -25.21 11.09 35.66
N VAL A 520 -24.63 12.23 35.28
CA VAL A 520 -25.35 13.31 34.57
C VAL A 520 -25.16 13.17 33.04
N ARG A 521 -24.08 12.53 32.58
CA ARG A 521 -23.80 12.31 31.15
C ARG A 521 -24.51 11.12 30.51
N GLU A 522 -25.22 10.29 31.29
CA GLU A 522 -26.12 9.27 30.72
C GLU A 522 -27.38 9.88 30.05
N GLY A 523 -27.55 11.21 30.07
CA GLY A 523 -28.67 11.91 29.41
C GLY A 523 -28.30 12.98 28.37
N GLU A 524 -27.03 13.34 28.20
CA GLU A 524 -26.59 14.34 27.22
C GLU A 524 -25.29 13.87 26.54
N GLU A 525 -25.43 13.28 25.35
CA GLU A 525 -24.33 13.06 24.41
C GLU A 525 -23.83 14.41 23.87
N GLU A 526 -23.04 15.13 24.66
CA GLU A 526 -22.13 16.13 24.10
C GLU A 526 -21.08 15.38 23.28
N GLU A 527 -21.12 15.54 21.95
CA GLU A 527 -20.07 15.08 21.03
C GLU A 527 -18.71 15.61 21.50
N ALA A 528 -17.94 14.76 22.19
CA ALA A 528 -16.58 15.10 22.59
C ALA A 528 -15.76 15.46 21.35
N SER A 529 -15.32 16.71 21.26
CA SER A 529 -14.50 17.22 20.16
C SER A 529 -13.24 16.37 19.98
N LEU A 530 -12.77 16.26 18.73
CA LEU A 530 -11.53 15.56 18.35
C LEU A 530 -10.37 15.87 19.30
N ALA A 531 -10.19 17.15 19.64
CA ALA A 531 -9.15 17.62 20.55
C ALA A 531 -9.32 17.09 21.99
N SER A 532 -10.54 16.96 22.51
CA SER A 532 -10.81 16.51 23.88
C SER A 532 -10.65 15.01 24.11
N LEU A 533 -10.77 14.21 23.05
CA LEU A 533 -10.52 12.76 23.10
C LEU A 533 -9.04 12.42 22.87
N LEU A 534 -8.34 13.23 22.07
CA LEU A 534 -6.91 13.05 21.77
C LEU A 534 -5.99 13.66 22.84
N SER A 535 -6.44 14.69 23.56
CA SER A 535 -5.67 15.34 24.62
C SER A 535 -5.50 14.50 25.90
N GLY A 536 -6.20 13.36 26.01
CA GLY A 536 -6.35 12.60 27.26
C GLY A 536 -7.06 13.42 28.36
N GLY A 537 -6.93 12.98 29.60
CA GLY A 537 -7.59 13.58 30.76
C GLY A 537 -7.17 15.02 31.05
N ARG A 538 -7.95 15.71 31.89
CA ARG A 538 -7.70 17.13 32.20
C ARG A 538 -6.32 17.29 32.85
N ASN A 539 -5.55 18.28 32.37
CA ASN A 539 -4.18 18.57 32.83
C ASN A 539 -3.20 17.40 32.68
N LYS A 540 -3.33 16.61 31.60
CA LYS A 540 -2.43 15.52 31.26
C LYS A 540 -0.98 16.00 31.11
N GLN A 541 -0.05 15.29 31.74
CA GLN A 541 1.39 15.37 31.52
C GLN A 541 1.93 13.93 31.44
N SER A 542 2.96 13.71 30.63
CA SER A 542 3.57 12.39 30.46
C SER A 542 5.09 12.45 30.49
N VAL A 543 5.70 11.35 30.93
CA VAL A 543 7.15 11.14 30.91
C VAL A 543 7.44 9.75 30.37
N ALA A 544 8.23 9.67 29.31
CA ALA A 544 8.65 8.41 28.70
C ALA A 544 9.74 7.72 29.54
N ILE A 545 9.72 6.39 29.56
CA ILE A 545 10.76 5.54 30.16
C ILE A 545 11.18 4.42 29.20
N ASP A 546 12.20 3.64 29.58
CA ASP A 546 12.70 2.50 28.78
C ASP A 546 11.91 1.20 28.95
N TYR A 547 10.68 1.29 29.47
CA TYR A 547 9.76 0.17 29.64
C TYR A 547 8.37 0.55 29.14
N ILE A 548 7.65 -0.45 28.63
CA ILE A 548 6.21 -0.37 28.43
C ILE A 548 5.57 -0.32 29.81
N VAL A 549 4.77 0.71 30.05
CA VAL A 549 4.13 0.96 31.34
C VAL A 549 2.76 0.30 31.35
N ASP A 550 2.54 -0.59 32.31
CA ASP A 550 1.25 -1.27 32.52
C ASP A 550 0.66 -0.92 33.89
N GLY A 551 -0.67 -0.91 33.98
CA GLY A 551 -1.41 -0.62 35.20
C GLY A 551 -1.77 0.85 35.42
N GLU A 552 -2.47 1.09 36.53
CA GLU A 552 -3.05 2.36 36.93
C GLU A 552 -3.05 2.49 38.46
N GLN A 553 -2.72 3.68 38.98
CA GLN A 553 -2.78 4.03 40.39
C GLN A 553 -3.38 5.41 40.59
N LYS A 554 -4.09 5.61 41.71
CA LYS A 554 -4.70 6.90 42.06
C LYS A 554 -3.96 7.54 43.21
N VAL A 555 -3.69 8.83 43.06
CA VAL A 555 -2.95 9.63 44.04
C VAL A 555 -3.79 10.82 44.45
N THR A 556 -3.83 11.13 45.74
CA THR A 556 -4.57 12.29 46.26
C THR A 556 -3.60 13.38 46.68
N VAL A 557 -3.75 14.56 46.09
CA VAL A 557 -3.01 15.78 46.43
C VAL A 557 -3.95 16.71 47.19
N LYS A 558 -3.57 17.15 48.39
CA LYS A 558 -4.32 18.14 49.16
C LYS A 558 -3.60 19.48 49.05
N LEU A 559 -4.29 20.47 48.50
CA LEU A 559 -3.83 21.85 48.49
C LEU A 559 -4.29 22.57 49.77
N PRO A 560 -3.48 23.49 50.32
CA PRO A 560 -3.80 24.27 51.51
C PRO A 560 -4.94 25.28 51.28
#